data_AF-A0A957YUP2-F1
#
_entry.id   AF-A0A957YUP2-F1
#
_cell.length_a   1.000
_cell.length_b   1.000
_cell.length_c   1.000
_cell.angle_alpha   90.00
_cell.angle_beta   90.00
_cell.angle_gamma   90.00
#
_symmetry.space_group_name_H-M   'P 1'
#
loop_
_entity.id
_entity.type
_entity.pdbx_description
1 polymer ?
#
loop_
_entity_poly.entity_id
_entity_poly.type
_entity_poly.pdbx_seq_one_letter_code
_entity_poly.pdbx_strand_id
1 'polypeptide(L)'
;APGIQAYDSTAGVDVTLSGTYSAAVVAGLLGTLTPQSSPTNKAIVGVTKLSQRFSYSETKDLITGGVFVMEERLGVRAVRGITTEMASNGPFKQITTRRIVDFAKAGIRQVSNPFIGRLNNQRVRKALQGAIDGFLTTMVQDEALTEYALEVTATRDDEIAGRAIVNAILKPTFSIDFIAVTLTLQ
;
A
#
# COMPACT_ATOMS: atom_id res chain seq x y z
N ALA A 1 -8.26 13.80 -12.74
CA ALA A 1 -8.77 12.42 -12.78
C ALA A 1 -10.00 12.39 -13.67
N PRO A 2 -10.17 11.37 -14.54
CA PRO A 2 -11.36 11.25 -15.38
C PRO A 2 -12.59 11.01 -14.50
N GLY A 3 -13.74 11.54 -14.90
CA GLY A 3 -15.05 11.19 -14.30
C GLY A 3 -15.42 9.73 -14.56
N ILE A 4 -16.34 9.22 -13.75
CA ILE A 4 -16.80 7.82 -13.79
C ILE A 4 -18.30 7.78 -14.08
N GLN A 5 -18.77 6.73 -14.72
CA GLN A 5 -20.20 6.42 -14.84
C GLN A 5 -20.55 5.30 -13.88
N ALA A 6 -21.62 5.49 -13.12
CA ALA A 6 -22.13 4.52 -12.15
C ALA A 6 -23.65 4.42 -12.28
N TYR A 7 -24.18 3.23 -12.02
CA TYR A 7 -25.63 2.98 -12.09
C TYR A 7 -26.32 3.52 -10.84
N ASP A 8 -27.28 4.43 -11.01
CA ASP A 8 -28.15 4.88 -9.92
C ASP A 8 -29.42 4.03 -9.89
N SER A 9 -29.55 3.21 -8.85
CA SER A 9 -30.71 2.34 -8.63
C SER A 9 -32.03 3.09 -8.39
N THR A 10 -31.95 4.35 -7.92
CA THR A 10 -33.14 5.17 -7.64
C THR A 10 -33.68 5.76 -8.93
N ALA A 11 -32.79 6.25 -9.79
CA ALA A 11 -33.14 6.86 -11.07
C ALA A 11 -33.25 5.82 -12.21
N GLY A 12 -32.74 4.59 -12.01
CA GLY A 12 -32.74 3.51 -13.00
C GLY A 12 -31.81 3.76 -14.19
N VAL A 13 -30.87 4.71 -14.08
CA VAL A 13 -30.02 5.18 -15.18
C VAL A 13 -28.54 5.27 -14.76
N ASP A 14 -27.65 5.21 -15.74
CA ASP A 14 -26.23 5.51 -15.52
C ASP A 14 -26.01 7.02 -15.37
N VAL A 15 -25.42 7.43 -14.24
CA VAL A 15 -25.10 8.82 -13.92
C VAL A 15 -23.62 9.07 -14.13
N THR A 16 -23.28 10.19 -14.78
CA THR A 16 -21.90 10.64 -14.94
C THR A 16 -21.48 11.45 -13.73
N LEU A 17 -20.49 10.95 -13.00
CA LEU A 17 -19.90 11.57 -11.82
C LEU A 17 -18.58 12.24 -12.17
N SER A 18 -18.28 13.35 -11.49
CA SER A 18 -17.01 14.06 -11.60
C SER A 18 -15.82 13.16 -11.21
N GLY A 19 -14.63 13.49 -11.72
CA GLY A 19 -13.40 12.77 -11.41
C GLY A 19 -12.98 12.82 -9.93
N THR A 20 -13.63 13.63 -9.09
CA THR A 20 -13.45 13.55 -7.63
C THR A 20 -14.00 12.23 -7.06
N TYR A 21 -15.07 11.70 -7.64
CA TYR A 21 -15.70 10.45 -7.20
C TYR A 21 -14.86 9.22 -7.56
N SER A 22 -13.94 9.31 -8.54
CA SER A 22 -13.02 8.21 -8.82
C SER A 22 -12.11 7.91 -7.64
N ALA A 23 -11.74 8.93 -6.84
CA ALA A 23 -10.92 8.73 -5.65
C ALA A 23 -11.64 7.90 -4.58
N ALA A 24 -12.95 8.08 -4.41
CA ALA A 24 -13.75 7.32 -3.45
C ALA A 24 -13.79 5.82 -3.82
N VAL A 25 -13.97 5.53 -5.10
CA VAL A 25 -13.99 4.14 -5.58
C VAL A 25 -12.62 3.49 -5.46
N VAL A 26 -11.54 4.21 -5.80
CA VAL A 26 -10.16 3.71 -5.62
C VAL A 26 -9.86 3.48 -4.14
N ALA A 27 -10.29 4.38 -3.25
CA ALA A 27 -10.15 4.19 -1.80
C ALA A 27 -10.93 2.96 -1.32
N GLY A 28 -12.14 2.74 -1.82
CA GLY A 28 -12.92 1.53 -1.55
C GLY A 28 -12.19 0.26 -1.99
N LEU A 29 -11.66 0.23 -3.21
CA LEU A 29 -10.83 -0.88 -3.69
C LEU A 29 -9.64 -1.13 -2.76
N LEU A 30 -8.85 -0.09 -2.44
CA LEU A 30 -7.69 -0.21 -1.57
C LEU A 30 -8.05 -0.69 -0.16
N GLY A 31 -9.22 -0.29 0.37
CA GLY A 31 -9.70 -0.71 1.68
C GLY A 31 -10.06 -2.20 1.76
N THR A 32 -10.42 -2.83 0.64
CA THR A 32 -10.74 -4.28 0.60
C THR A 32 -9.51 -5.18 0.44
N LEU A 33 -8.39 -4.62 0.00
CA LEU A 33 -7.17 -5.37 -0.28
C LEU A 33 -6.33 -5.53 0.98
N THR A 34 -5.63 -6.66 1.12
CA THR A 34 -4.55 -6.78 2.11
C THR A 34 -3.39 -5.85 1.73
N PRO A 35 -2.53 -5.41 2.68
CA PRO A 35 -1.45 -4.45 2.41
C PRO A 35 -0.53 -4.85 1.26
N GLN A 36 -0.24 -6.15 1.15
CA GLN A 36 0.63 -6.75 0.13
C GLN A 36 -0.07 -7.01 -1.22
N SER A 37 -1.40 -6.91 -1.28
CA SER A 37 -2.13 -7.06 -2.55
C SER A 37 -2.14 -5.75 -3.34
N SER A 38 -1.54 -5.77 -4.53
CA SER A 38 -1.52 -4.61 -5.43
C SER A 38 -2.86 -4.39 -6.11
N PRO A 39 -3.32 -3.14 -6.29
CA PRO A 39 -4.49 -2.85 -7.11
C PRO A 39 -4.24 -3.04 -8.62
N THR A 40 -3.00 -3.23 -9.07
CA THR A 40 -2.65 -3.44 -10.48
C THR A 40 -3.55 -4.51 -11.12
N ASN A 41 -4.15 -4.18 -12.27
CA ASN A 41 -5.04 -5.04 -13.05
C ASN A 41 -6.30 -5.52 -12.30
N LYS A 42 -6.67 -4.95 -11.14
CA LYS A 42 -7.92 -5.31 -10.46
C LYS A 42 -9.12 -4.56 -11.01
N ALA A 43 -10.26 -5.23 -11.04
CA ALA A 43 -11.53 -4.65 -11.46
C ALA A 43 -12.07 -3.68 -10.40
N ILE A 44 -12.68 -2.62 -10.88
CA ILE A 44 -13.28 -1.57 -10.08
C ILE A 44 -14.79 -1.80 -10.08
N VAL A 45 -15.31 -2.27 -8.95
CA VAL A 45 -16.73 -2.60 -8.79
C VAL A 45 -17.54 -1.31 -8.64
N GLY A 46 -18.73 -1.29 -9.26
CA GLY A 46 -19.66 -0.15 -9.19
C GLY A 46 -19.40 0.95 -10.22
N VAL A 47 -18.38 0.80 -11.08
CA VAL A 47 -18.14 1.71 -12.21
C VAL A 47 -18.43 0.98 -13.51
N THR A 48 -19.36 1.51 -14.31
CA THR A 48 -19.76 0.91 -15.59
C THR A 48 -18.85 1.38 -16.72
N LYS A 49 -18.52 2.67 -16.78
CA LYS A 49 -17.68 3.28 -17.82
C LYS A 49 -16.83 4.44 -17.29
N LEU A 50 -15.82 4.83 -18.05
CA LEU A 50 -15.04 6.03 -17.82
C LEU A 50 -15.53 7.16 -18.73
N SER A 51 -15.61 8.38 -18.19
CA SER A 51 -16.00 9.57 -18.98
C SER A 51 -14.97 9.93 -20.06
N GLN A 52 -13.70 9.59 -19.83
CA GLN A 52 -12.60 9.83 -20.75
C GLN A 52 -11.75 8.57 -20.84
N ARG A 53 -11.41 8.20 -22.08
CA ARG A 53 -10.48 7.12 -22.39
C ARG A 53 -9.17 7.74 -22.86
N PHE A 54 -8.08 7.25 -22.30
CA PHE A 54 -6.74 7.65 -22.71
C PHE A 54 -6.20 6.62 -23.71
N SER A 55 -5.48 7.10 -24.72
CA SER A 55 -4.66 6.24 -25.56
C SER A 55 -3.55 5.57 -24.73
N TYR A 56 -2.90 4.58 -25.32
CA TYR A 56 -1.78 3.90 -24.67
C TYR A 56 -0.62 4.87 -24.34
N SER A 57 -0.31 5.81 -25.24
CA SER A 57 0.75 6.80 -25.02
C SER A 57 0.40 7.71 -23.85
N GLU A 58 -0.81 8.27 -23.83
CA GLU A 58 -1.25 9.15 -22.75
C GLU A 58 -1.29 8.41 -21.41
N THR A 59 -1.73 7.15 -21.39
CA THR A 59 -1.73 6.32 -20.18
C THR A 59 -0.32 6.13 -19.63
N LYS A 60 0.66 5.90 -20.51
CA LYS A 60 2.07 5.78 -20.13
C LYS A 60 2.62 7.09 -19.56
N ASP A 61 2.29 8.22 -20.17
CA ASP A 61 2.72 9.54 -19.71
C ASP A 61 2.10 9.87 -18.34
N LEU A 62 0.82 9.58 -18.15
CA LEU A 62 0.12 9.74 -16.87
C LEU A 62 0.72 8.87 -15.76
N ILE A 63 1.02 7.60 -16.04
CA ILE A 63 1.67 6.70 -15.09
C ILE A 63 3.06 7.21 -14.72
N THR A 64 3.82 7.67 -15.70
CA THR A 64 5.17 8.24 -15.47
C THR A 64 5.07 9.53 -14.64
N GLY A 65 4.03 10.33 -14.86
CA GLY A 65 3.70 11.51 -14.07
C GLY A 65 3.10 11.23 -12.68
N GLY A 66 3.03 9.96 -12.25
CA GLY A 66 2.52 9.59 -10.92
C GLY A 66 1.01 9.69 -10.75
N VAL A 67 0.26 9.60 -11.84
CA VAL A 67 -1.21 9.57 -11.83
C VAL A 67 -1.69 8.12 -11.84
N PHE A 68 -2.55 7.77 -10.89
CA PHE A 68 -3.25 6.47 -10.90
C PHE A 68 -4.30 6.45 -12.01
N VAL A 69 -4.10 5.60 -13.02
CA VAL A 69 -4.98 5.52 -14.20
C VAL A 69 -5.88 4.29 -14.12
N MET A 70 -7.13 4.46 -14.54
CA MET A 70 -8.09 3.40 -14.78
C MET A 70 -8.31 3.25 -16.28
N GLU A 71 -8.50 2.03 -16.75
CA GLU A 71 -8.79 1.71 -18.15
C GLU A 71 -10.04 0.84 -18.29
N GLU A 72 -10.68 0.92 -19.45
CA GLU A 72 -11.77 0.01 -19.80
C GLU A 72 -11.22 -1.20 -20.56
N ARG A 73 -11.02 -2.30 -19.85
CA ARG A 73 -10.56 -3.58 -20.42
C ARG A 73 -11.22 -4.74 -19.67
N LEU A 74 -12.26 -5.32 -20.26
CA LEU A 74 -13.14 -6.31 -19.60
C LEU A 74 -13.73 -5.74 -18.29
N GLY A 75 -14.35 -4.57 -18.39
CA GLY A 75 -14.76 -3.73 -17.25
C GLY A 75 -13.74 -2.63 -16.95
N VAL A 76 -14.05 -1.77 -15.98
CA VAL A 76 -13.11 -0.73 -15.51
C VAL A 76 -12.09 -1.37 -14.58
N ARG A 77 -10.79 -1.19 -14.87
CA ARG A 77 -9.69 -1.78 -14.11
C ARG A 77 -8.62 -0.74 -13.82
N ALA A 78 -7.89 -0.94 -12.73
CA ALA A 78 -6.69 -0.15 -12.45
C ALA A 78 -5.54 -0.61 -13.34
N VAL A 79 -4.87 0.32 -14.01
CA VAL A 79 -3.74 -0.01 -14.89
C VAL A 79 -2.52 -0.42 -14.06
N ARG A 80 -2.14 0.39 -13.07
CA ARG A 80 -0.96 0.15 -12.22
C ARG A 80 -1.12 0.76 -10.83
N GLY A 81 -0.74 0.02 -9.80
CA GLY A 81 -0.78 0.43 -8.40
C GLY A 81 0.37 1.33 -7.98
N ILE A 82 0.37 2.58 -8.46
CA ILE A 82 1.44 3.56 -8.18
C ILE A 82 0.98 4.69 -7.25
N THR A 83 1.94 5.32 -6.60
CA THR A 83 1.75 6.57 -5.84
C THR A 83 2.26 7.76 -6.66
N THR A 84 2.02 8.97 -6.15
CA THR A 84 2.55 10.22 -6.73
C THR A 84 4.07 10.29 -6.69
N GLU A 85 4.75 9.51 -5.84
CA GLU A 85 6.21 9.41 -5.83
C GLU A 85 6.79 8.75 -7.10
N MET A 86 5.95 8.13 -7.93
CA MET A 86 6.40 7.64 -9.24
C MET A 86 6.97 8.77 -10.11
N ALA A 87 6.42 9.99 -10.00
CA ALA A 87 6.89 11.16 -10.75
C ALA A 87 8.34 11.56 -10.42
N SER A 88 8.75 11.34 -9.16
CA SER A 88 10.11 11.61 -8.68
C SER A 88 10.98 10.35 -8.60
N ASN A 89 10.47 9.20 -9.05
CA ASN A 89 11.09 7.88 -8.88
C ASN A 89 11.49 7.59 -7.42
N GLY A 90 10.61 7.93 -6.49
CA GLY A 90 10.81 7.72 -5.06
C GLY A 90 10.72 6.25 -4.62
N PRO A 91 11.20 5.94 -3.40
CA PRO A 91 11.18 4.58 -2.85
C PRO A 91 9.76 4.03 -2.62
N PHE A 92 8.75 4.89 -2.44
CA PHE A 92 7.35 4.48 -2.24
C PHE A 92 6.51 4.59 -3.51
N LYS A 93 7.12 4.52 -4.70
CA LYS A 93 6.39 4.60 -5.98
C LYS A 93 5.31 3.54 -6.17
N GLN A 94 5.45 2.37 -5.55
CA GLN A 94 4.41 1.33 -5.55
C GLN A 94 3.51 1.47 -4.32
N ILE A 95 2.19 1.37 -4.53
CA ILE A 95 1.20 1.42 -3.46
C ILE A 95 1.43 0.30 -2.44
N THR A 96 1.78 -0.91 -2.87
CA THR A 96 2.06 -2.05 -1.99
C THR A 96 3.19 -1.76 -1.02
N THR A 97 4.32 -1.26 -1.50
CA THR A 97 5.46 -0.87 -0.65
C THR A 97 5.03 0.14 0.41
N ARG A 98 4.25 1.15 0.02
CA ARG A 98 3.74 2.16 0.96
C ARG A 98 2.82 1.54 2.01
N ARG A 99 1.87 0.71 1.58
CA ARG A 99 0.88 0.07 2.47
C ARG A 99 1.51 -0.92 3.44
N ILE A 100 2.48 -1.71 2.99
CA ILE A 100 3.21 -2.67 3.85
C ILE A 100 3.95 -1.91 4.96
N VAL A 101 4.68 -0.84 4.62
CA VAL A 101 5.44 -0.06 5.60
C VAL A 101 4.52 0.69 6.56
N ASP A 102 3.45 1.31 6.06
CA ASP A 102 2.48 2.00 6.92
C ASP A 102 1.75 1.02 7.87
N PHE A 103 1.41 -0.18 7.39
CA PHE A 103 0.81 -1.25 8.20
C PHE A 103 1.78 -1.75 9.28
N ALA A 104 3.04 -2.01 8.92
CA ALA A 104 4.07 -2.41 9.87
C ALA A 104 4.28 -1.34 10.96
N LYS A 105 4.36 -0.06 10.56
CA LYS A 105 4.51 1.06 11.50
C LYS A 105 3.34 1.16 12.48
N ALA A 106 2.10 1.03 11.98
CA ALA A 106 0.91 1.05 12.82
C ALA A 106 0.87 -0.16 13.77
N GLY A 107 1.19 -1.36 13.28
CA GLY A 107 1.22 -2.59 14.06
C GLY A 107 2.28 -2.56 15.17
N ILE A 108 3.51 -2.13 14.87
CA ILE A 108 4.58 -1.96 15.87
C ILE A 108 4.12 -1.03 16.99
N ARG A 109 3.46 0.09 16.66
CA ARG A 109 2.95 1.04 17.65
C ARG A 109 1.86 0.40 18.52
N GLN A 110 0.92 -0.33 17.92
CA GLN A 110 -0.15 -1.02 18.64
C GLN A 110 0.40 -2.08 19.60
N VAL A 111 1.34 -2.91 19.13
CA VAL A 111 2.01 -3.95 19.94
C VAL A 111 2.83 -3.34 21.08
N SER A 112 3.37 -2.13 20.90
CA SER A 112 4.15 -1.43 21.92
C SER A 112 3.30 -0.81 23.04
N ASN A 113 2.01 -0.52 22.80
CA ASN A 113 1.14 0.17 23.76
C ASN A 113 1.11 -0.45 25.17
N PRO A 114 1.00 -1.79 25.35
CA PRO A 114 0.97 -2.41 26.69
C PRO A 114 2.26 -2.24 27.50
N PHE A 115 3.35 -1.82 26.88
CA PHE A 115 4.65 -1.61 27.51
C PHE A 115 4.85 -0.17 28.00
N ILE A 116 3.99 0.77 27.58
CA ILE A 116 4.01 2.15 28.08
C ILE A 116 3.67 2.12 29.57
N GLY A 117 4.51 2.78 30.39
CA GLY A 117 4.38 2.81 31.85
C GLY A 117 5.00 1.61 32.58
N ARG A 118 5.58 0.63 31.87
CA ARG A 118 6.37 -0.44 32.49
C ARG A 118 7.81 0.02 32.77
N LEU A 119 8.48 -0.71 33.67
CA LEU A 119 9.88 -0.48 34.00
C LEU A 119 10.77 -0.62 32.75
N ASN A 120 11.59 0.39 32.46
CA ASN A 120 12.55 0.34 31.36
C ASN A 120 13.81 -0.45 31.76
N ASN A 121 13.66 -1.76 31.93
CA ASN A 121 14.78 -2.68 32.19
C ASN A 121 14.93 -3.68 31.05
N GLN A 122 16.06 -4.39 31.04
CA GLN A 122 16.39 -5.35 29.98
C GLN A 122 15.30 -6.42 29.80
N ARG A 123 14.66 -6.88 30.88
CA ARG A 123 13.60 -7.91 30.81
C ARG A 123 12.37 -7.39 30.05
N VAL A 124 11.91 -6.18 30.37
CA VAL A 124 10.74 -5.58 29.69
C VAL A 124 11.08 -5.22 28.24
N ARG A 125 12.29 -4.73 27.96
CA ARG A 125 12.75 -4.47 26.59
C ARG A 125 12.80 -5.75 25.73
N LYS A 126 13.33 -6.85 26.28
CA LYS A 126 13.32 -8.16 25.60
C LYS A 126 11.90 -8.66 25.35
N ALA A 127 10.98 -8.45 26.30
CA ALA A 127 9.58 -8.81 26.12
C ALA A 127 8.88 -7.95 25.04
N LEU A 128 9.18 -6.65 24.98
CA LEU A 128 8.71 -5.76 23.91
C LEU A 128 9.24 -6.21 22.56
N GLN A 129 10.54 -6.52 22.48
CA GLN A 129 11.15 -7.03 21.26
C GLN A 129 10.48 -8.32 20.80
N GLY A 130 10.27 -9.29 21.69
CA GLY A 130 9.59 -10.55 21.35
C GLY A 130 8.15 -10.36 20.88
N ALA A 131 7.42 -9.39 21.44
CA ALA A 131 6.06 -9.08 20.98
C ALA A 131 6.05 -8.48 19.57
N ILE A 132 6.96 -7.54 19.28
CA ILE A 132 7.10 -6.94 17.94
C ILE A 132 7.59 -7.99 16.93
N ASP A 133 8.54 -8.84 17.34
CA ASP A 133 9.08 -9.92 16.53
C ASP A 133 8.01 -10.91 16.10
N GLY A 134 7.10 -11.30 17.01
CA GLY A 134 5.94 -12.13 16.67
C GLY A 134 5.04 -11.50 15.60
N PHE A 135 4.77 -10.21 15.68
CA PHE A 135 3.98 -9.48 14.68
C PHE A 135 4.71 -9.36 13.32
N LEU A 136 6.01 -9.07 13.30
CA LEU A 136 6.77 -8.99 12.05
C LEU A 136 6.94 -10.38 11.42
N THR A 137 7.04 -11.44 12.22
CA THR A 137 7.04 -12.82 11.75
C THR A 137 5.74 -13.16 11.02
N THR A 138 4.57 -12.75 11.53
CA THR A 138 3.31 -12.97 10.81
C THR A 138 3.27 -12.23 9.48
N MET A 139 3.87 -11.03 9.39
CA MET A 139 3.98 -10.31 8.11
C MET A 139 4.88 -11.04 7.09
N VAL A 140 5.91 -11.77 7.55
CA VAL A 140 6.73 -12.62 6.67
C VAL A 140 5.92 -13.85 6.21
N GLN A 141 5.17 -14.48 7.11
CA GLN A 141 4.29 -15.61 6.78
C GLN A 141 3.20 -15.23 5.77
N ASP A 142 2.65 -14.02 5.90
CA ASP A 142 1.66 -13.46 4.96
C ASP A 142 2.28 -12.93 3.66
N GLU A 143 3.59 -13.15 3.46
CA GLU A 143 4.39 -12.73 2.30
C GLU A 143 4.43 -11.19 2.07
N ALA A 144 4.05 -10.41 3.08
CA ALA A 144 4.14 -8.95 3.03
C ALA A 144 5.59 -8.47 3.16
N LEU A 145 6.41 -9.18 3.93
CA LEU A 145 7.85 -8.97 4.06
C LEU A 145 8.60 -10.20 3.60
N THR A 146 9.75 -10.03 2.97
CA THR A 146 10.69 -11.13 2.72
C THR A 146 11.58 -11.36 3.94
N GLU A 147 11.99 -10.29 4.61
CA GLU A 147 12.83 -10.30 5.80
C GLU A 147 12.71 -8.99 6.59
N TYR A 148 13.14 -9.02 7.85
CA TYR A 148 13.27 -7.83 8.69
C TYR A 148 14.43 -7.99 9.69
N ALA A 149 14.91 -6.86 10.21
CA ALA A 149 15.79 -6.80 11.38
C ALA A 149 15.15 -5.91 12.44
N LEU A 150 15.21 -6.33 13.70
CA LEU A 150 14.57 -5.64 14.82
C LEU A 150 15.53 -5.58 16.01
N GLU A 151 15.65 -4.40 16.60
CA GLU A 151 16.40 -4.17 17.82
C GLU A 151 15.63 -3.22 18.76
N VAL A 152 15.54 -3.57 20.04
CA VAL A 152 14.96 -2.70 21.08
C VAL A 152 16.04 -2.35 22.10
N THR A 153 16.42 -1.07 22.13
CA THR A 153 17.51 -0.57 22.99
C THR A 153 17.06 0.62 23.83
N ALA A 154 17.83 0.92 24.86
CA ALA A 154 17.73 2.18 25.60
C ALA A 154 19.13 2.49 26.14
N THR A 155 19.65 3.68 25.83
CA THR A 155 20.86 4.19 26.48
C THR A 155 20.56 4.66 27.90
N ARG A 156 21.58 5.00 28.69
CA ARG A 156 21.35 5.53 30.04
C ARG A 156 20.53 6.84 30.01
N ASP A 157 20.80 7.70 29.03
CA ASP A 157 20.07 8.94 28.84
C ASP A 157 18.61 8.67 28.41
N ASP A 158 18.38 7.64 27.60
CA ASP A 158 17.02 7.22 27.25
C ASP A 158 16.26 6.63 28.43
N GLU A 159 16.93 5.84 29.28
CA GLU A 159 16.33 5.33 30.51
C GLU A 159 15.91 6.47 31.45
N ILE A 160 16.75 7.49 31.64
CA ILE A 160 16.44 8.68 32.43
C ILE A 160 15.28 9.46 31.81
N ALA A 161 15.25 9.57 30.47
CA ALA A 161 14.16 10.22 29.74
C ALA A 161 12.88 9.37 29.62
N GLY A 162 12.88 8.12 30.13
CA GLY A 162 11.74 7.21 30.06
C GLY A 162 11.46 6.65 28.66
N ARG A 163 12.45 6.62 27.78
CA ARG A 163 12.33 6.18 26.38
C ARG A 163 12.93 4.80 26.14
N ALA A 164 12.28 4.01 25.29
CA ALA A 164 12.86 2.84 24.65
C ALA A 164 12.83 3.05 23.14
N ILE A 165 13.95 2.75 22.49
CA ILE A 165 14.14 2.94 21.05
C ILE A 165 13.91 1.61 20.35
N VAL A 166 13.05 1.63 19.34
CA VAL A 166 12.78 0.48 18.47
C VAL A 166 13.36 0.79 17.10
N ASN A 167 14.40 0.06 16.71
CA ASN A 167 15.00 0.13 15.39
C ASN A 167 14.51 -1.07 14.58
N ALA A 168 13.79 -0.80 13.49
CA ALA A 168 13.31 -1.83 12.59
C ALA A 168 13.73 -1.53 11.15
N ILE A 169 14.33 -2.52 10.49
CA ILE A 169 14.65 -2.51 9.06
C ILE A 169 13.71 -3.52 8.41
N LEU A 170 12.91 -3.06 7.45
CA LEU A 170 11.90 -3.88 6.78
C LEU A 170 12.30 -4.08 5.32
N LYS A 171 12.13 -5.30 4.78
CA LYS A 171 12.27 -5.56 3.35
C LYS A 171 10.92 -6.03 2.78
N PRO A 172 10.14 -5.10 2.18
CA PRO A 172 8.84 -5.41 1.60
C PRO A 172 8.95 -6.27 0.33
N THR A 173 7.94 -7.11 0.10
CA THR A 173 7.76 -7.81 -1.17
C THR A 173 7.21 -6.85 -2.23
N PHE A 174 7.79 -6.86 -3.43
CA PHE A 174 7.35 -6.00 -4.53
C PHE A 174 6.30 -6.67 -5.41
N SER A 175 5.35 -5.89 -5.92
CA SER A 175 4.36 -6.41 -6.87
C SER A 175 4.88 -6.40 -8.30
N ILE A 176 4.51 -7.42 -9.08
CA ILE A 176 4.75 -7.46 -10.52
C ILE A 176 3.79 -6.46 -11.20
N ASP A 177 4.36 -5.48 -11.89
CA ASP A 177 3.57 -4.46 -12.60
C ASP A 177 3.40 -4.76 -14.09
N PHE A 178 4.38 -5.40 -14.73
CA PHE A 178 4.32 -5.82 -16.13
C PHE A 178 5.22 -7.05 -16.35
N ILE A 179 4.95 -7.79 -17.42
CA ILE A 179 5.73 -8.95 -17.84
C ILE A 179 6.29 -8.64 -19.22
N ALA A 180 7.62 -8.67 -19.35
CA ALA A 180 8.30 -8.56 -20.64
C ALA A 180 8.66 -9.96 -21.15
N VAL A 181 8.16 -10.31 -22.34
CA VAL A 181 8.44 -11.59 -23.00
C VAL A 181 9.22 -11.31 -24.27
N THR A 182 10.42 -11.88 -24.37
CA THR A 182 11.24 -11.84 -25.59
C THR A 182 11.13 -13.18 -26.31
N LEU A 183 10.63 -13.16 -27.55
CA LEU A 183 10.54 -14.33 -28.42
C LEU A 183 11.58 -14.20 -29.54
N THR A 184 12.44 -15.19 -29.68
CA THR A 184 13.40 -15.30 -30.78
C THR A 184 13.06 -16.53 -31.60
N LEU A 185 12.79 -16.34 -32.89
CA LEU A 185 12.63 -17.44 -33.85
C LEU A 185 14.02 -17.94 -34.26
N GLN A 186 14.24 -19.26 -34.22
CA GLN A 186 15.40 -19.92 -34.82
C GLN A 186 14.98 -20.58 -36.13
#